data_AF-A0A2S1JTC2-F1
#
_entry.id   AF-A0A2S1JTC2-F1
#
_cell.length_a   1.000
_cell.length_b   1.000
_cell.length_c   1.000
_cell.angle_alpha   90.00
_cell.angle_beta   90.00
_cell.angle_gamma   90.00
#
_symmetry.space_group_name_H-M   'P 1'
#
loop_
_entity.id
_entity.type
_entity.pdbx_description
1 polymer ?
#
loop_
_entity_poly.entity_id
_entity_poly.type
_entity_poly.pdbx_seq_one_letter_code
_entity_poly.pdbx_strand_id
1 'polypeptide(L)'
;MIVNYDSSLGALPDNIDSKQRVILDGMLYAFRIIDLAMNRLNVALADISYEKGDKNYRHFCFTAAYSDVWSIINSIHSIRELVPKFDSERNSDEVKGFLNDTEDASLLRNMINHLRGRYESLAAKKQATWGEIRWVMLSEDGSIKTHLISAGAVIEGKINVENPLGKEVSTGVNLVSLDAHGKTIYLADYIERTTVMARKLELMISRYSEGLPCTPSDTHMSFEIQ
;
A
#
# COMPACT_ATOMS: atom_id res chain seq x y z
N MET A 1 1.17 -8.01 -8.60
CA MET A 1 1.88 -6.94 -9.32
C MET A 1 0.82 -6.02 -9.90
N ILE A 2 0.81 -4.76 -9.48
CA ILE A 2 -0.11 -3.70 -9.89
C ILE A 2 0.27 -3.21 -11.29
N VAL A 3 1.56 -3.00 -11.54
CA VAL A 3 2.10 -2.55 -12.83
C VAL A 3 3.22 -3.48 -13.27
N ASN A 4 3.10 -4.07 -14.47
CA ASN A 4 4.13 -4.96 -15.01
C ASN A 4 5.36 -4.17 -15.51
N TYR A 5 6.49 -4.87 -15.68
CA TYR A 5 7.72 -4.26 -16.21
C TYR A 5 7.61 -3.75 -17.65
N ASP A 6 6.74 -4.38 -18.45
CA ASP A 6 6.42 -4.03 -19.84
C ASP A 6 5.24 -3.04 -19.96
N SER A 7 4.81 -2.47 -18.83
CA SER A 7 3.72 -1.51 -18.80
C SER A 7 4.02 -0.26 -19.63
N SER A 8 2.99 0.27 -20.31
CA SER A 8 3.05 1.57 -20.99
C SER A 8 3.33 2.74 -20.04
N LEU A 9 3.03 2.60 -18.74
CA LEU A 9 3.46 3.57 -17.71
C LEU A 9 4.98 3.64 -17.58
N GLY A 10 5.69 2.54 -17.86
CA GLY A 10 7.15 2.46 -17.78
C GLY A 10 7.88 3.02 -18.99
N ALA A 11 7.20 3.22 -20.11
CA ALA A 11 7.76 3.68 -21.39
C ALA A 11 6.88 4.80 -21.98
N LEU A 12 7.06 6.01 -21.46
CA LEU A 12 6.23 7.17 -21.82
C LEU A 12 6.67 7.77 -23.17
N PRO A 13 5.71 8.23 -24.01
CA PRO A 13 6.01 8.91 -25.27
C PRO A 13 6.87 10.15 -25.11
N ASP A 14 7.74 10.41 -26.09
CA ASP A 14 8.68 11.55 -26.05
C ASP A 14 7.98 12.91 -26.14
N ASN A 15 6.78 12.96 -26.71
CA ASN A 15 6.00 14.18 -26.88
C ASN A 15 5.10 14.54 -25.69
N ILE A 16 5.10 13.75 -24.62
CA ILE A 16 4.33 14.07 -23.42
C ILE A 16 4.89 15.33 -22.75
N ASP A 17 4.01 16.20 -22.23
CA ASP A 17 4.45 17.39 -21.52
C ASP A 17 5.28 17.02 -20.27
N SER A 18 6.32 17.82 -19.99
CA SER A 18 7.23 17.61 -18.87
C SER A 18 6.53 17.48 -17.52
N LYS A 19 5.45 18.24 -17.29
CA LYS A 19 4.69 18.17 -16.04
C LYS A 19 3.87 16.88 -15.97
N GLN A 20 3.28 16.46 -17.09
CA GLN A 20 2.55 15.19 -17.17
C GLN A 20 3.50 14.00 -16.95
N ARG A 21 4.71 14.05 -17.52
CA ARG A 21 5.76 13.05 -17.30
C ARG A 21 6.07 12.88 -15.81
N VAL A 22 6.38 13.97 -15.11
CA VAL A 22 6.67 13.95 -13.66
C VAL A 22 5.51 13.37 -12.85
N ILE A 23 4.26 13.68 -13.22
CA ILE A 23 3.07 13.15 -12.54
C ILE A 23 2.94 11.63 -12.78
N LEU A 24 3.10 11.18 -14.03
CA LEU A 24 3.03 9.76 -14.38
C LEU A 24 4.16 8.95 -13.74
N ASP A 25 5.39 9.44 -13.76
CA ASP A 25 6.54 8.81 -13.11
C ASP A 25 6.29 8.69 -11.60
N GLY A 26 5.77 9.75 -10.97
CA GLY A 26 5.39 9.72 -9.55
C GLY A 26 4.35 8.64 -9.24
N MET A 27 3.34 8.45 -10.10
CA MET A 27 2.35 7.39 -9.94
C MET A 27 2.94 6.00 -10.21
N LEU A 28 3.76 5.83 -11.25
CA LEU A 28 4.45 4.58 -11.58
C LEU A 28 5.24 4.07 -10.37
N TYR A 29 6.06 4.94 -9.78
CA TYR A 29 6.86 4.57 -8.62
C TYR A 29 6.00 4.28 -7.39
N ALA A 30 4.91 5.02 -7.18
CA ALA A 30 3.97 4.71 -6.10
C ALA A 30 3.34 3.32 -6.27
N PHE A 31 2.94 2.93 -7.49
CA PHE A 31 2.45 1.58 -7.76
C PHE A 31 3.52 0.51 -7.46
N ARG A 32 4.75 0.73 -7.93
CA ARG A 32 5.88 -0.19 -7.69
C ARG A 32 6.23 -0.31 -6.20
N ILE A 33 6.17 0.78 -5.44
CA ILE A 33 6.38 0.78 -3.99
C ILE A 33 5.31 -0.05 -3.29
N ILE A 34 4.04 0.03 -3.71
CA ILE A 34 2.96 -0.80 -3.15
C ILE A 34 3.25 -2.28 -3.38
N ASP A 35 3.64 -2.67 -4.60
CA ASP A 35 3.99 -4.07 -4.90
C ASP A 35 5.17 -4.56 -4.05
N LEU A 36 6.25 -3.77 -3.97
CA LEU A 36 7.43 -4.11 -3.17
C LEU A 36 7.07 -4.24 -1.69
N ALA A 37 6.34 -3.27 -1.15
CA ALA A 37 5.93 -3.26 0.25
C ALA A 37 4.99 -4.42 0.57
N MET A 38 4.02 -4.75 -0.31
CA MET A 38 3.12 -5.88 -0.08
C MET A 38 3.86 -7.21 -0.08
N ASN A 39 4.80 -7.41 -1.00
CA ASN A 39 5.62 -8.63 -1.03
C ASN A 39 6.44 -8.79 0.25
N ARG A 40 7.13 -7.71 0.67
CA ARG A 40 7.92 -7.73 1.91
C ARG A 40 7.06 -7.90 3.15
N LEU A 41 5.88 -7.27 3.18
CA LEU A 41 4.91 -7.41 4.25
C LEU A 41 4.47 -8.86 4.40
N ASN A 42 4.09 -9.52 3.30
CA ASN A 42 3.70 -10.93 3.32
C ASN A 42 4.82 -11.83 3.86
N VAL A 43 6.08 -11.59 3.46
CA VAL A 43 7.23 -12.32 4.00
C VAL A 43 7.38 -12.08 5.50
N ALA A 44 7.34 -10.82 5.96
CA ALA A 44 7.46 -10.48 7.37
C ALA A 44 6.33 -11.10 8.22
N LEU A 45 5.08 -11.01 7.76
CA LEU A 45 3.92 -11.60 8.43
C LEU A 45 3.96 -13.13 8.45
N ALA A 46 4.42 -13.77 7.37
CA ALA A 46 4.61 -15.21 7.33
C ALA A 46 5.68 -15.65 8.35
N ASP A 47 6.82 -14.98 8.38
CA ASP A 47 7.90 -15.29 9.33
C ASP A 47 7.47 -15.09 10.79
N ILE A 48 6.64 -14.07 11.07
CA ILE A 48 6.01 -13.90 12.38
C ILE A 48 5.08 -15.07 12.69
N SER A 49 4.24 -15.47 11.73
CA SER A 49 3.26 -16.55 11.90
C SER A 49 3.91 -17.91 12.18
N TYR A 50 5.07 -18.16 11.57
CA TYR A 50 5.87 -19.36 11.76
C TYR A 50 6.87 -19.27 12.93
N GLU A 51 6.87 -18.15 13.66
CA GLU A 51 7.79 -17.88 14.78
C GLU A 51 9.27 -18.08 14.40
N LYS A 52 9.65 -17.72 13.16
CA LYS A 52 11.03 -17.88 12.70
C LYS A 52 11.99 -16.94 13.43
N GLY A 53 13.22 -17.40 13.60
CA GLY A 53 14.33 -16.62 14.15
C GLY A 53 14.26 -16.38 15.66
N ASP A 54 15.19 -15.58 16.16
CA ASP A 54 15.24 -15.21 17.58
C ASP A 54 14.32 -14.01 17.90
N LYS A 55 14.38 -13.52 19.15
CA LYS A 55 13.60 -12.34 19.56
C LYS A 55 13.94 -11.08 18.77
N ASN A 56 15.21 -10.85 18.43
CA ASN A 56 15.66 -9.67 17.71
C ASN A 56 15.15 -9.70 16.27
N TYR A 57 15.23 -10.86 15.62
CA TYR A 57 14.68 -11.07 14.29
C TYR A 57 13.17 -10.79 14.25
N ARG A 58 12.41 -11.29 15.23
CA ARG A 58 10.97 -10.99 15.31
C ARG A 58 10.67 -9.51 15.47
N HIS A 59 11.47 -8.76 16.25
CA HIS A 59 11.33 -7.30 16.35
C HIS A 59 11.64 -6.59 15.03
N PHE A 60 12.62 -7.09 14.27
CA PHE A 60 12.88 -6.63 12.91
C PHE A 60 11.67 -6.88 12.00
N CYS A 61 11.08 -8.08 12.02
CA CYS A 61 9.86 -8.39 11.25
C CYS A 61 8.67 -7.51 11.63
N PHE A 62 8.48 -7.21 12.93
CA PHE A 62 7.42 -6.29 13.37
C PHE A 62 7.63 -4.89 12.78
N THR A 63 8.87 -4.38 12.87
CA THR A 63 9.23 -3.06 12.33
C THR A 63 9.07 -3.02 10.82
N ALA A 64 9.49 -4.07 10.12
CA ALA A 64 9.32 -4.22 8.67
C ALA A 64 7.83 -4.21 8.29
N ALA A 65 7.00 -4.99 8.99
CA ALA A 65 5.56 -5.04 8.74
C ALA A 65 4.90 -3.65 8.87
N TYR A 66 5.19 -2.91 9.94
CA TYR A 66 4.69 -1.54 10.08
C TYR A 66 5.22 -0.61 8.99
N SER A 67 6.52 -0.65 8.71
CA SER A 67 7.12 0.15 7.64
C SER A 67 6.44 -0.09 6.30
N ASP A 68 6.18 -1.35 5.96
CA ASP A 68 5.63 -1.74 4.66
C ASP A 68 4.14 -1.39 4.55
N VAL A 69 3.32 -1.64 5.60
CA VAL A 69 1.91 -1.19 5.63
C VAL A 69 1.80 0.32 5.45
N TRP A 70 2.60 1.11 6.17
CA TRP A 70 2.54 2.57 6.05
C TRP A 70 3.11 3.07 4.72
N SER A 71 4.05 2.34 4.10
CA SER A 71 4.54 2.63 2.75
C SER A 71 3.44 2.42 1.69
N ILE A 72 2.62 1.37 1.84
CA ILE A 72 1.44 1.15 0.99
C ILE A 72 0.46 2.32 1.11
N ILE A 73 0.09 2.69 2.34
CA ILE A 73 -0.85 3.79 2.61
C ILE A 73 -0.36 5.11 2.01
N ASN A 74 0.92 5.45 2.23
CA ASN A 74 1.51 6.67 1.71
C ASN A 74 1.55 6.69 0.17
N SER A 75 1.84 5.56 -0.45
CA SER A 75 1.87 5.43 -1.91
C SER A 75 0.47 5.57 -2.51
N ILE A 76 -0.55 4.94 -1.90
CA ILE A 76 -1.96 5.12 -2.30
C ILE A 76 -2.39 6.58 -2.16
N HIS A 77 -2.06 7.22 -1.04
CA HIS A 77 -2.31 8.65 -0.87
C HIS A 77 -1.63 9.50 -1.97
N SER A 78 -0.38 9.17 -2.32
CA SER A 78 0.33 9.88 -3.38
C SER A 78 -0.36 9.73 -4.75
N ILE A 79 -0.83 8.53 -5.09
CA ILE A 79 -1.62 8.28 -6.31
C ILE A 79 -2.90 9.12 -6.29
N ARG A 80 -3.63 9.15 -5.16
CA ARG A 80 -4.85 9.97 -5.01
C ARG A 80 -4.58 11.46 -5.26
N GLU A 81 -3.42 11.97 -4.85
CA GLU A 81 -3.03 13.37 -5.07
C GLU A 81 -2.59 13.67 -6.51
N LEU A 82 -2.17 12.66 -7.26
CA LEU A 82 -1.60 12.79 -8.61
C LEU A 82 -2.62 12.51 -9.72
N VAL A 83 -3.50 11.51 -9.55
CA VAL A 83 -4.51 11.13 -10.54
C VAL A 83 -5.36 12.34 -11.02
N PRO A 84 -5.90 13.21 -10.13
CA PRO A 84 -6.71 14.36 -10.55
C PRO A 84 -5.92 15.48 -11.24
N LYS A 85 -4.58 15.42 -11.20
CA LYS A 85 -3.69 16.37 -11.87
C LYS A 85 -3.29 15.89 -13.27
N PHE A 86 -3.32 14.58 -13.50
CA PHE A 86 -3.08 13.98 -14.80
C PHE A 86 -4.33 13.96 -15.66
N ASP A 87 -5.43 13.46 -15.09
CA ASP A 87 -6.71 13.36 -15.79
C ASP A 87 -7.42 14.73 -15.76
N SER A 88 -7.40 15.44 -16.89
CA SER A 88 -8.15 16.69 -17.07
C SER A 88 -9.65 16.46 -16.95
N GLU A 89 -10.11 15.24 -17.23
CA GLU A 89 -11.47 14.77 -16.95
C GLU A 89 -11.54 14.27 -15.50
N ARG A 90 -11.28 15.18 -14.55
CA ARG A 90 -11.42 15.00 -13.08
C ARG A 90 -12.74 14.36 -12.62
N ASN A 91 -13.66 14.09 -13.53
CA ASN A 91 -15.02 13.65 -13.33
C ASN A 91 -15.34 12.24 -13.85
N SER A 92 -14.39 11.48 -14.39
CA SER A 92 -14.69 10.09 -14.75
C SER A 92 -15.09 9.29 -13.51
N ASP A 93 -16.11 8.46 -13.63
CA ASP A 93 -16.70 7.75 -12.49
C ASP A 93 -15.69 6.80 -11.83
N GLU A 94 -14.74 6.25 -12.60
CA GLU A 94 -13.68 5.42 -12.04
C GLU A 94 -12.68 6.22 -11.18
N VAL A 95 -12.35 7.45 -11.58
CA VAL A 95 -11.47 8.32 -10.77
C VAL A 95 -12.18 8.70 -9.46
N LYS A 96 -13.45 9.11 -9.54
CA LYS A 96 -14.25 9.39 -8.34
C LYS A 96 -14.38 8.17 -7.43
N GLY A 97 -14.66 7.00 -8.01
CA GLY A 97 -14.76 5.73 -7.29
C GLY A 97 -13.47 5.44 -6.53
N PHE A 98 -12.31 5.49 -7.20
CA PHE A 98 -11.01 5.32 -6.56
C PHE A 98 -10.76 6.36 -5.44
N LEU A 99 -11.07 7.64 -5.68
CA LEU A 99 -10.91 8.72 -4.70
C LEU A 99 -11.86 8.59 -3.50
N ASN A 100 -13.02 7.97 -3.65
CA ASN A 100 -13.91 7.70 -2.51
C ASN A 100 -13.43 6.46 -1.76
N ASP A 101 -13.18 5.36 -2.48
CA ASP A 101 -12.85 4.06 -1.91
C ASP A 101 -11.52 4.05 -1.13
N THR A 102 -10.60 4.95 -1.49
CA THR A 102 -9.28 5.03 -0.83
C THR A 102 -9.15 6.24 0.12
N GLU A 103 -10.25 6.90 0.50
CA GLU A 103 -10.23 8.10 1.34
C GLU A 103 -9.58 7.85 2.71
N ASP A 104 -9.82 6.69 3.31
CA ASP A 104 -9.25 6.38 4.62
C ASP A 104 -7.71 6.32 4.60
N ALA A 105 -7.06 5.97 3.48
CA ALA A 105 -5.60 6.07 3.38
C ALA A 105 -5.10 7.52 3.54
N SER A 106 -5.83 8.48 2.97
CA SER A 106 -5.52 9.91 3.14
C SER A 106 -5.72 10.36 4.58
N LEU A 107 -6.84 9.95 5.19
CA LEU A 107 -7.13 10.24 6.59
C LEU A 107 -6.03 9.68 7.50
N LEU A 108 -5.72 8.39 7.39
CA LEU A 108 -4.69 7.70 8.17
C LEU A 108 -3.31 8.38 8.05
N ARG A 109 -2.86 8.69 6.83
CA ARG A 109 -1.61 9.40 6.59
C ARG A 109 -1.58 10.76 7.29
N ASN A 110 -2.67 11.53 7.19
CA ASN A 110 -2.76 12.84 7.84
C ASN A 110 -2.75 12.72 9.37
N MET A 111 -3.32 11.66 9.94
CA MET A 111 -3.29 11.43 11.38
C MET A 111 -1.86 11.29 11.91
N ILE A 112 -1.01 10.52 11.22
CA ILE A 112 0.38 10.33 11.61
C ILE A 112 1.20 11.62 11.47
N ASN A 113 1.00 12.40 10.40
CA ASN A 113 1.73 13.67 10.26
C ASN A 113 1.37 14.70 11.34
N HIS A 114 0.18 14.58 11.92
CA HIS A 114 -0.26 15.44 13.01
C HIS A 114 -0.16 14.78 14.39
N LEU A 115 0.67 13.74 14.53
CA LEU A 115 0.83 12.98 15.78
C LEU A 115 1.24 13.88 16.98
N ARG A 116 2.06 14.91 16.74
CA ARG A 116 2.48 15.87 17.77
C ARG A 116 1.30 16.53 18.49
N GLY A 117 0.17 16.73 17.82
CA GLY A 117 -1.04 17.30 18.43
C GLY A 117 -2.04 16.28 18.95
N ARG A 118 -1.75 14.98 18.83
CA ARG A 118 -2.74 13.90 19.07
C ARG A 118 -2.31 12.87 20.11
N TYR A 119 -1.05 12.84 20.53
CA TYR A 119 -0.54 11.83 21.46
C TYR A 119 -1.35 11.76 22.78
N GLU A 120 -1.80 12.90 23.32
CA GLU A 120 -2.65 12.92 24.54
C GLU A 120 -4.00 12.24 24.32
N SER A 121 -4.65 12.52 23.18
CA SER A 121 -5.91 11.85 22.83
C SER A 121 -5.70 10.35 22.58
N LEU A 122 -4.57 9.94 22.01
CA LEU A 122 -4.28 8.53 21.75
C LEU A 122 -4.01 7.79 23.07
N ALA A 123 -3.25 8.39 23.97
CA ALA A 123 -2.99 7.87 25.31
C ALA A 123 -4.31 7.74 26.10
N ALA A 124 -5.15 8.77 26.10
CA ALA A 124 -6.45 8.75 26.78
C ALA A 124 -7.41 7.69 26.21
N LYS A 125 -7.40 7.48 24.89
CA LYS A 125 -8.20 6.45 24.20
C LYS A 125 -7.55 5.07 24.21
N LYS A 126 -6.36 4.95 24.81
CA LYS A 126 -5.66 3.68 24.93
C LYS A 126 -5.36 3.02 23.57
N GLN A 127 -5.04 3.84 22.56
CA GLN A 127 -4.80 3.39 21.18
C GLN A 127 -3.31 3.31 20.86
N ALA A 128 -2.93 2.27 20.11
CA ALA A 128 -1.59 2.15 19.54
C ALA A 128 -1.30 3.30 18.57
N THR A 129 -0.10 3.85 18.65
CA THR A 129 0.27 5.04 17.85
C THR A 129 0.28 4.76 16.35
N TRP A 130 0.77 3.59 15.95
CA TRP A 130 0.85 3.16 14.55
C TRP A 130 -0.29 2.21 14.16
N GLY A 131 -1.27 2.02 15.04
CA GLY A 131 -2.36 1.06 14.88
C GLY A 131 -1.96 -0.39 15.13
N GLU A 132 -2.87 -1.28 14.73
CA GLU A 132 -2.80 -2.72 14.88
C GLU A 132 -2.87 -3.37 13.50
N ILE A 133 -1.91 -4.25 13.20
CA ILE A 133 -1.93 -5.06 11.98
C ILE A 133 -2.51 -6.41 12.35
N ARG A 134 -3.54 -6.84 11.62
CA ARG A 134 -4.21 -8.13 11.79
C ARG A 134 -4.13 -8.90 10.49
N TRP A 135 -4.00 -10.22 10.58
CA TRP A 135 -3.99 -11.09 9.40
C TRP A 135 -4.37 -12.51 9.77
N VAL A 136 -4.76 -13.28 8.75
CA VAL A 136 -5.02 -14.72 8.85
C VAL A 136 -3.91 -15.48 8.14
N MET A 137 -3.40 -16.52 8.78
CA MET A 137 -2.46 -17.46 8.21
C MET A 137 -3.15 -18.80 7.97
N LEU A 138 -3.18 -19.26 6.72
CA LEU A 138 -3.59 -20.62 6.36
C LEU A 138 -2.33 -21.44 6.07
N SER A 139 -2.08 -22.44 6.90
CA SER A 139 -0.94 -23.36 6.74
C SER A 139 -1.24 -24.44 5.68
N GLU A 140 -0.20 -25.10 5.18
CA GLU A 140 -0.32 -26.20 4.20
C GLU A 140 -1.14 -27.39 4.72
N ASP A 141 -1.14 -27.62 6.04
CA ASP A 141 -1.93 -28.67 6.70
C ASP A 141 -3.43 -28.31 6.87
N GLY A 142 -3.85 -27.15 6.35
CA GLY A 142 -5.21 -26.63 6.47
C GLY A 142 -5.49 -25.93 7.80
N SER A 143 -4.53 -25.83 8.72
CA SER A 143 -4.72 -25.09 9.97
C SER A 143 -4.81 -23.58 9.72
N ILE A 144 -5.77 -22.94 10.39
CA ILE A 144 -5.98 -21.49 10.30
C ILE A 144 -5.60 -20.85 11.63
N LYS A 145 -4.74 -19.84 11.58
CA LYS A 145 -4.38 -19.00 12.72
C LYS A 145 -4.69 -17.56 12.40
N THR A 146 -5.17 -16.81 13.39
CA THR A 146 -5.31 -15.36 13.26
C THR A 146 -4.31 -14.68 14.17
N HIS A 147 -3.69 -13.63 13.65
CA HIS A 147 -2.60 -12.93 14.29
C HIS A 147 -2.93 -11.44 14.43
N LEU A 148 -2.31 -10.82 15.42
CA LEU A 148 -2.37 -9.39 15.67
C LEU A 148 -1.00 -8.93 16.19
N ILE A 149 -0.50 -7.83 15.64
CA ILE A 149 0.60 -7.06 16.23
C ILE A 149 0.11 -5.64 16.51
N SER A 150 0.56 -5.09 17.64
CA SER A 150 0.21 -3.75 18.10
C SER A 150 1.48 -2.99 18.44
N ALA A 151 1.62 -1.78 17.88
CA ALA A 151 2.77 -0.91 18.11
C ALA A 151 2.52 -0.05 19.35
N GLY A 152 2.83 -0.63 20.52
CA GLY A 152 2.70 0.03 21.81
C GLY A 152 2.22 -0.92 22.90
N ALA A 153 1.80 -0.37 24.04
CA ALA A 153 1.13 -1.16 25.05
C ALA A 153 -0.22 -1.64 24.51
N VAL A 154 -0.46 -2.95 24.54
CA VAL A 154 -1.81 -3.51 24.40
C VAL A 154 -2.56 -3.06 25.63
N ILE A 155 -3.49 -2.13 25.46
CA ILE A 155 -4.27 -1.66 26.58
C ILE A 155 -5.57 -2.46 26.61
N GLU A 156 -5.86 -3.04 27.76
CA GLU A 156 -7.04 -3.87 28.05
C GLU A 156 -8.28 -3.45 27.23
N GLY A 157 -8.79 -4.38 26.43
CA GLY A 157 -9.89 -4.15 25.52
C GLY A 157 -10.35 -5.42 24.81
N LYS A 158 -11.44 -5.32 24.05
CA LYS A 158 -11.88 -6.40 23.17
C LYS A 158 -10.96 -6.45 21.96
N ILE A 159 -10.25 -7.57 21.81
CA ILE A 159 -9.47 -7.84 20.60
C ILE A 159 -10.45 -8.30 19.52
N ASN A 160 -10.60 -7.51 18.47
CA ASN A 160 -11.31 -7.93 17.26
C ASN A 160 -10.35 -8.75 16.41
N VAL A 161 -10.68 -10.03 16.26
CA VAL A 161 -9.90 -10.98 15.46
C VAL A 161 -10.57 -11.11 14.10
N GLU A 162 -9.80 -11.13 13.02
CA GLU A 162 -10.33 -11.36 11.68
C GLU A 162 -11.01 -12.72 11.60
N ASN A 163 -12.29 -12.74 11.21
CA ASN A 163 -13.02 -13.98 11.00
C ASN A 163 -12.90 -14.40 9.53
N PRO A 164 -12.25 -15.54 9.22
CA PRO A 164 -12.11 -16.01 7.85
C PRO A 164 -13.37 -16.70 7.32
N LEU A 165 -14.38 -16.98 8.16
CA LEU A 165 -15.56 -17.73 7.75
C LEU A 165 -16.33 -17.00 6.64
N GLY A 166 -16.53 -17.68 5.50
CA GLY A 166 -17.22 -17.14 4.34
C GLY A 166 -16.35 -16.23 3.44
N LYS A 167 -15.06 -16.10 3.74
CA LYS A 167 -14.09 -15.38 2.90
C LYS A 167 -13.21 -16.39 2.14
N GLU A 168 -12.77 -16.02 0.94
CA GLU A 168 -11.77 -16.79 0.22
C GLU A 168 -10.40 -16.62 0.90
N VAL A 169 -9.74 -17.73 1.19
CA VAL A 169 -8.39 -17.78 1.76
C VAL A 169 -7.56 -18.82 1.01
N SER A 170 -6.29 -18.50 0.76
CA SER A 170 -5.31 -19.39 0.14
C SER A 170 -4.17 -19.69 1.10
N THR A 171 -3.37 -20.73 0.85
CA THR A 171 -2.19 -21.01 1.68
C THR A 171 -1.30 -19.77 1.79
N GLY A 172 -0.85 -19.44 3.01
CA GLY A 172 -0.04 -18.27 3.32
C GLY A 172 -0.79 -17.17 4.09
N VAL A 173 -0.34 -15.93 3.91
CA VAL A 173 -0.88 -14.74 4.57
C VAL A 173 -2.10 -14.21 3.81
N ASN A 174 -3.20 -14.00 4.53
CA ASN A 174 -4.48 -13.55 3.99
C ASN A 174 -5.10 -12.47 4.89
N LEU A 175 -6.12 -11.78 4.35
CA LEU A 175 -7.00 -10.88 5.11
C LEU A 175 -6.22 -9.84 5.94
N VAL A 176 -5.13 -9.31 5.37
CA VAL A 176 -4.30 -8.32 6.05
C VAL A 176 -5.07 -7.02 6.20
N SER A 177 -5.25 -6.57 7.44
CA SER A 177 -5.90 -5.31 7.77
C SER A 177 -5.04 -4.46 8.70
N LEU A 178 -5.20 -3.14 8.59
CA LEU A 178 -4.69 -2.17 9.55
C LEU A 178 -5.88 -1.48 10.22
N ASP A 179 -5.94 -1.58 11.54
CA ASP A 179 -6.84 -0.80 12.38
C ASP A 179 -6.03 0.31 13.06
N ALA A 180 -6.24 1.54 12.63
CA ALA A 180 -5.57 2.70 13.18
C ALA A 180 -6.57 3.83 13.38
N HIS A 181 -6.59 4.36 14.60
CA HIS A 181 -7.34 5.56 14.92
C HIS A 181 -8.85 5.52 14.61
N GLY A 182 -9.47 4.34 14.77
CA GLY A 182 -10.90 4.13 14.50
C GLY A 182 -11.23 3.96 13.02
N LYS A 183 -10.22 3.71 12.18
CA LYS A 183 -10.36 3.34 10.78
C LYS A 183 -9.72 1.98 10.56
N THR A 184 -10.44 1.11 9.88
CA THR A 184 -9.94 -0.20 9.47
C THR A 184 -9.85 -0.22 7.95
N ILE A 185 -8.67 -0.53 7.43
CA ILE A 185 -8.46 -0.75 6.00
C ILE A 185 -8.08 -2.20 5.75
N TYR A 186 -8.64 -2.79 4.71
CA TYR A 186 -8.25 -4.10 4.19
C TYR A 186 -7.31 -3.89 3.01
N LEU A 187 -6.07 -4.36 3.13
CA LEU A 187 -5.03 -4.04 2.14
C LEU A 187 -5.33 -4.65 0.77
N ALA A 188 -5.96 -5.83 0.73
CA ALA A 188 -6.34 -6.49 -0.52
C ALA A 188 -7.29 -5.61 -1.35
N ASP A 189 -8.35 -5.07 -0.72
CA ASP A 189 -9.33 -4.19 -1.36
C ASP A 189 -8.63 -2.93 -1.93
N TYR A 190 -7.75 -2.33 -1.14
CA TYR A 190 -7.00 -1.13 -1.54
C TYR A 190 -6.06 -1.42 -2.72
N ILE A 191 -5.40 -2.57 -2.72
CA ILE A 191 -4.54 -3.03 -3.82
C ILE A 191 -5.37 -3.29 -5.08
N GLU A 192 -6.54 -3.91 -4.95
CA GLU A 192 -7.45 -4.16 -6.09
C GLU A 192 -7.89 -2.83 -6.73
N ARG A 193 -8.36 -1.87 -5.92
CA ARG A 193 -8.75 -0.54 -6.40
C ARG A 193 -7.59 0.21 -7.06
N THR A 194 -6.41 0.10 -6.49
CA THR A 194 -5.19 0.68 -7.06
C THR A 194 -4.81 0.01 -8.39
N THR A 195 -4.98 -1.30 -8.51
CA THR A 195 -4.74 -2.07 -9.74
C THR A 195 -5.69 -1.66 -10.86
N VAL A 196 -6.98 -1.47 -10.55
CA VAL A 196 -7.96 -0.97 -11.52
C VAL A 196 -7.57 0.42 -12.03
N MET A 197 -7.11 1.30 -11.13
CA MET A 197 -6.65 2.64 -11.50
C MET A 197 -5.39 2.61 -12.37
N ALA A 198 -4.41 1.77 -12.02
CA ALA A 198 -3.19 1.59 -12.81
C ALA A 198 -3.52 1.15 -14.25
N ARG A 199 -4.36 0.11 -14.41
CA ARG A 199 -4.80 -0.37 -15.73
C ARG A 199 -5.52 0.69 -16.56
N LYS A 200 -6.33 1.54 -15.91
CA LYS A 200 -6.98 2.67 -16.59
C LYS A 200 -5.93 3.63 -17.15
N LEU A 201 -4.93 4.00 -16.35
CA LEU A 201 -3.85 4.88 -16.79
C LEU A 201 -3.02 4.25 -17.91
N GLU A 202 -2.70 2.96 -17.81
CA GLU A 202 -2.01 2.22 -18.87
C GLU A 202 -2.77 2.27 -20.19
N LEU A 203 -4.09 2.04 -20.16
CA LEU A 203 -4.95 2.12 -21.35
C LEU A 203 -4.98 3.52 -21.96
N MET A 204 -5.04 4.57 -21.13
CA MET A 204 -5.01 5.95 -21.59
C MET A 204 -3.69 6.29 -22.28
N ILE A 205 -2.57 5.89 -21.68
CA ILE A 205 -1.23 6.13 -22.23
C ILE A 205 -1.05 5.32 -23.51
N SER A 206 -1.42 4.04 -23.54
CA SER A 206 -1.28 3.20 -24.74
C SER A 206 -2.04 3.77 -25.94
N ARG A 207 -3.24 4.32 -25.73
CA ARG A 207 -4.00 5.01 -26.78
C ARG A 207 -3.32 6.31 -27.26
N TYR A 208 -2.73 7.05 -26.33
CA TYR A 208 -1.99 8.27 -26.67
C TYR A 208 -0.66 7.98 -27.39
N SER A 209 -0.04 6.84 -27.08
CA SER A 209 1.29 6.44 -27.55
C SER A 209 1.29 5.73 -28.90
N GLU A 210 0.12 5.48 -29.49
CA GLU A 210 0.00 4.66 -30.71
C GLU A 210 0.78 5.30 -31.88
N GLY A 211 1.84 4.62 -32.32
CA GLY A 211 2.73 5.09 -33.39
C GLY A 211 3.81 6.09 -32.97
N LEU A 212 3.98 6.36 -31.66
CA LEU A 212 4.98 7.28 -31.14
C LEU A 212 6.20 6.55 -30.55
N PRO A 213 7.41 7.12 -30.64
CA PRO A 213 8.56 6.61 -29.90
C PRO A 213 8.36 6.81 -28.41
N CYS A 214 8.77 5.81 -27.62
CA CYS A 214 8.69 5.81 -26.17
C CYS A 214 10.09 5.72 -25.56
N THR A 215 10.30 6.48 -24.48
CA THR A 215 11.53 6.44 -23.69
C THR A 215 11.27 5.78 -22.33
N PRO A 216 12.12 4.81 -21.90
CA PRO A 216 12.03 4.23 -20.57
C PRO A 216 12.11 5.28 -19.46
N SER A 217 11.32 5.11 -18.40
CA SER A 217 11.28 6.01 -17.24
C SER A 217 12.52 5.91 -16.34
N ASP A 218 13.20 4.76 -16.31
CA ASP A 218 14.31 4.51 -15.40
C ASP A 218 15.66 4.87 -16.02
N THR A 219 16.43 5.73 -15.34
CA THR A 219 17.81 6.06 -15.71
C THR A 219 18.73 5.85 -14.50
N HIS A 220 19.75 4.99 -14.64
CA HIS A 220 20.82 4.81 -13.65
C HIS A 220 22.10 5.47 -14.18
N MET A 221 22.60 6.49 -13.47
CA MET A 221 23.86 7.16 -13.78
C MET A 221 24.88 6.89 -12.67
N SER A 222 26.05 6.38 -13.04
CA SER A 222 27.18 6.18 -12.14
C SER A 222 28.36 7.05 -12.56
N PHE A 223 28.91 7.83 -11.63
CA PHE A 223 30.08 8.66 -11.85
C PHE A 223 31.24 8.13 -10.99
N GLU A 224 32.41 7.94 -11.59
CA GLU A 224 33.65 7.62 -10.88
C GLU A 224 34.52 8.87 -10.86
N ILE A 225 34.89 9.33 -9.67
CA ILE A 225 35.75 10.51 -9.49
C ILE A 225 37.19 10.00 -9.37
N GLN A 226 38.04 10.41 -10.30
CA GLN A 226 39.49 10.16 -10.27
C GLN A 226 40.22 11.22 -9.45
#